data_AF-A0A7C5JLA4-F1
#
_entry.id   AF-A0A7C5JLA4-F1
#
_cell.length_a   1.000
_cell.length_b   1.000
_cell.length_c   1.000
_cell.angle_alpha   90.00
_cell.angle_beta   90.00
_cell.angle_gamma   90.00
#
_symmetry.space_group_name_H-M   'P 1'
#
loop_
_entity.id
_entity.type
_entity.pdbx_description
1 polymer ?
#
loop_
_entity_poly.entity_id
_entity_poly.type
_entity_poly.pdbx_seq_one_letter_code
_entity_poly.pdbx_strand_id
1 'polypeptide(L)'
;MKRRRNNYTAEEKVSILKRHLVDKVPVSNLCDKHNLSPTVFYRWQKQFFENGATAFETKRKTKKDRQERRISVLEQKLTTKNEVVSELMEAHLKLKKSLGEI
;
A
#
# COMPACT_ATOMS: atom_id res chain seq x y z
N MET A 1 9.48 16.90 28.58
CA MET A 1 10.51 16.50 27.59
C MET A 1 9.87 15.69 26.46
N LYS A 2 10.03 16.12 25.21
CA LYS A 2 9.41 15.48 24.03
C LYS A 2 10.18 14.18 23.74
N ARG A 3 9.57 13.01 24.00
CA ARG A 3 10.19 11.70 23.71
C ARG A 3 10.47 11.63 22.20
N ARG A 4 11.74 11.56 21.81
CA ARG A 4 12.14 11.28 20.43
C ARG A 4 11.59 9.90 20.07
N ARG A 5 10.64 9.86 19.14
CA ARG A 5 10.14 8.58 18.60
C ARG A 5 11.21 8.07 17.66
N ASN A 6 11.91 7.01 18.06
CA ASN A 6 12.70 6.23 17.11
C ASN A 6 11.71 5.60 16.12
N ASN A 7 11.85 5.96 14.85
CA ASN A 7 11.10 5.36 13.76
C ASN A 7 11.87 4.10 13.34
N TYR A 8 11.24 2.94 13.50
CA TYR A 8 11.79 1.67 13.03
C TYR A 8 10.99 1.22 11.80
N THR A 9 11.67 0.83 10.72
CA THR A 9 11.02 0.28 9.53
C THR A 9 10.42 -1.10 9.84
N ALA A 10 9.59 -1.60 8.92
CA ALA A 10 9.06 -2.95 9.05
C ALA A 10 10.20 -4.00 8.99
N GLU A 11 11.19 -3.84 8.10
CA GLU A 11 12.31 -4.78 8.00
C GLU A 11 13.18 -4.78 9.26
N GLU A 12 13.45 -3.59 9.83
CA GLU A 12 14.24 -3.46 11.04
C GLU A 12 13.59 -4.19 12.23
N LYS A 13 12.27 -4.03 12.39
CA LYS A 13 11.52 -4.75 13.44
C LYS A 13 11.65 -6.26 13.30
N VAL A 14 11.52 -6.78 12.07
CA VAL A 14 11.63 -8.22 11.80
C VAL A 14 13.06 -8.71 12.04
N SER A 15 14.07 -7.94 11.65
CA SER A 15 15.49 -8.28 11.88
C SER A 15 15.82 -8.36 13.38
N ILE A 16 15.34 -7.40 14.18
CA ILE A 16 15.52 -7.39 15.63
C ILE A 16 14.81 -8.59 16.28
N LEU A 17 13.56 -8.88 15.88
CA LEU A 17 12.82 -10.05 16.37
C LEU A 17 13.53 -11.37 16.00
N LYS A 18 14.06 -11.48 14.77
CA LYS A 18 14.77 -12.68 14.29
C LYS A 18 15.99 -12.98 15.16
N ARG A 19 16.79 -11.98 15.54
CA ARG A 19 17.97 -12.18 16.40
C ARG A 19 17.65 -12.80 17.75
N HIS A 20 16.51 -12.44 18.33
CA HIS A 20 16.06 -13.08 19.57
C HIS A 20 15.52 -14.49 19.33
N LEU A 21 14.63 -14.65 18.35
CA LEU A 21 13.87 -15.88 18.16
C LEU A 21 14.70 -17.02 17.56
N VAL A 22 15.60 -16.68 16.62
CA VAL A 22 16.45 -17.63 15.88
C VAL A 22 17.83 -17.70 16.52
N ASP A 23 18.52 -16.57 16.64
CA ASP A 23 19.91 -16.53 17.10
C ASP A 23 20.03 -16.59 18.65
N LYS A 24 18.90 -16.67 19.35
CA LYS A 24 18.80 -16.78 20.83
C LYS A 24 19.48 -15.66 21.60
N VAL A 25 19.65 -14.49 20.97
CA VAL A 25 20.22 -13.31 21.65
C VAL A 25 19.24 -12.83 22.74
N PRO A 26 19.70 -12.54 23.97
CA PRO A 26 18.85 -12.02 25.02
C PRO A 26 18.14 -10.70 24.64
N VAL A 27 16.87 -10.55 25.04
CA VAL A 27 16.06 -9.36 24.77
C VAL A 27 16.71 -8.10 25.35
N SER A 28 17.32 -8.20 26.55
CA SER A 28 18.05 -7.09 27.19
C SER A 28 19.12 -6.51 26.26
N ASN A 29 19.99 -7.36 25.72
CA ASN A 29 21.08 -6.94 24.82
C ASN A 29 20.55 -6.26 23.54
N LEU A 30 19.42 -6.73 23.01
CA LEU A 30 18.79 -6.13 21.83
C LEU A 30 18.13 -4.79 22.17
N CYS A 31 17.46 -4.71 23.32
CA CYS A 31 16.85 -3.50 23.84
C CYS A 31 17.89 -2.40 24.06
N ASP A 32 19.03 -2.73 24.65
CA ASP A 32 20.12 -1.79 24.90
C ASP A 32 20.77 -1.33 23.58
N LYS A 33 21.11 -2.28 22.70
CA LYS A 33 21.76 -1.98 21.41
C LYS A 33 20.91 -1.12 20.47
N HIS A 34 19.60 -1.36 20.46
CA HIS A 34 18.68 -0.64 19.57
C HIS A 34 17.95 0.50 20.28
N ASN A 35 18.29 0.82 21.54
CA ASN A 35 17.62 1.84 22.35
C ASN A 35 16.08 1.66 22.34
N LEU A 36 15.66 0.40 22.55
CA LEU A 36 14.31 -0.10 22.46
C LEU A 36 13.82 -0.54 23.84
N SER A 37 12.63 -0.10 24.25
CA SER A 37 12.02 -0.58 25.50
C SER A 37 11.55 -2.04 25.35
N PRO A 38 11.77 -2.91 26.36
CA PRO A 38 11.27 -4.29 26.34
C PRO A 38 9.77 -4.42 26.06
N THR A 39 8.95 -3.50 26.58
CA THR A 39 7.50 -3.47 26.30
C THR A 39 7.20 -3.31 24.81
N VAL A 40 8.00 -2.51 24.10
CA VAL A 40 7.84 -2.30 22.65
C VAL A 40 8.26 -3.55 21.89
N PHE A 41 9.35 -4.22 22.32
CA PHE A 41 9.80 -5.47 21.73
C PHE A 41 8.70 -6.55 21.80
N TYR A 42 8.14 -6.80 22.99
CA TYR A 42 7.09 -7.81 23.15
C TYR A 42 5.80 -7.44 22.40
N ARG A 43 5.47 -6.14 22.30
CA ARG A 43 4.36 -5.69 21.46
C ARG A 43 4.59 -6.02 19.99
N TRP A 44 5.80 -5.80 19.46
CA TRP A 44 6.13 -6.17 18.09
C TRP A 44 6.12 -7.67 17.88
N GLN A 45 6.65 -8.44 18.83
CA GLN A 45 6.63 -9.90 18.78
C GLN A 45 5.20 -10.42 18.68
N LYS A 46 4.30 -9.93 19.54
CA LYS A 46 2.87 -10.26 19.50
C LYS A 46 2.26 -9.91 18.14
N GLN A 47 2.43 -8.67 17.67
CA GLN A 47 1.92 -8.23 16.38
C GLN A 47 2.46 -9.06 15.21
N PHE A 48 3.74 -9.44 15.24
CA PHE A 48 4.36 -10.24 14.20
C PHE A 48 3.73 -11.63 14.12
N PHE A 49 3.52 -12.30 15.26
CA PHE A 49 2.91 -13.63 15.26
C PHE A 49 1.41 -13.61 14.96
N GLU A 50 0.67 -12.60 15.42
CA GLU A 50 -0.75 -12.43 15.09
C GLU A 50 -0.97 -12.24 13.59
N ASN A 51 -0.11 -11.47 12.93
CA ASN A 51 -0.19 -11.25 11.48
C ASN A 51 0.60 -12.28 10.68
N GLY A 52 1.37 -13.16 11.33
CA GLY A 52 2.28 -14.10 10.67
C GLY A 52 1.55 -15.08 9.77
N ALA A 53 0.33 -15.51 10.15
CA ALA A 53 -0.50 -16.38 9.33
C ALA A 53 -0.82 -15.77 7.95
N THR A 54 -1.05 -14.45 7.89
CA THR A 54 -1.36 -13.74 6.63
C THR A 54 -0.20 -13.78 5.62
N ALA A 55 1.03 -14.00 6.08
CA ALA A 55 2.18 -14.15 5.20
C ALA A 55 2.20 -15.50 4.45
N PHE A 56 1.55 -16.53 5.00
CA PHE A 56 1.44 -17.86 4.40
C PHE A 56 0.14 -18.06 3.62
N GLU A 57 -0.83 -17.16 3.80
CA GLU A 57 -2.01 -17.13 2.96
C GLU A 57 -1.60 -16.82 1.52
N THR A 58 -1.74 -17.81 0.63
CA THR A 58 -1.67 -17.55 -0.81
C THR A 58 -2.76 -16.53 -1.10
N LYS A 59 -2.40 -15.34 -1.59
CA LYS A 59 -3.36 -14.30 -2.01
C LYS A 59 -4.29 -14.89 -3.08
N ARG A 60 -5.36 -15.57 -2.66
CA ARG A 60 -6.50 -15.87 -3.52
C ARG A 60 -7.00 -14.50 -3.94
N LYS A 61 -6.84 -14.15 -5.23
CA LYS A 61 -7.23 -12.86 -5.82
C LYS A 61 -8.38 -12.26 -5.03
N THR A 62 -8.05 -11.30 -4.17
CA THR A 62 -8.99 -10.87 -3.16
C THR A 62 -10.16 -10.18 -3.86
N LYS A 63 -11.32 -10.06 -3.20
CA LYS A 63 -12.42 -9.25 -3.73
C LYS A 63 -11.94 -7.84 -4.10
N LYS A 64 -10.97 -7.32 -3.34
CA LYS A 64 -10.27 -6.05 -3.58
C LYS A 64 -9.49 -6.03 -4.90
N ASP A 65 -8.67 -7.05 -5.18
CA ASP A 65 -7.94 -7.14 -6.47
C ASP A 65 -8.90 -7.18 -7.67
N ARG A 66 -10.06 -7.83 -7.49
CA ARG A 66 -11.11 -7.91 -8.53
C ARG A 66 -11.80 -6.55 -8.73
N GLN A 67 -12.00 -5.80 -7.66
CA GLN A 67 -12.55 -4.45 -7.71
C GLN A 67 -11.56 -3.46 -8.32
N GLU A 68 -10.29 -3.48 -7.92
CA GLU A 68 -9.24 -2.61 -8.49
C GLU A 68 -9.07 -2.83 -10.00
N ARG A 69 -9.07 -4.09 -10.46
CA ARG A 69 -9.09 -4.39 -11.90
C ARG A 69 -10.31 -3.83 -12.60
N ARG A 70 -11.49 -3.92 -11.97
CA ARG A 70 -12.74 -3.41 -12.55
C ARG A 70 -12.74 -1.88 -12.63
N ILE A 71 -12.20 -1.20 -11.62
CA ILE A 71 -12.03 0.25 -11.61
C ILE A 71 -11.11 0.65 -12.76
N SER A 72 -9.93 0.06 -12.88
CA SER A 72 -8.97 0.35 -13.96
C SER A 72 -9.58 0.16 -15.35
N VAL A 73 -10.32 -0.94 -15.57
CA VAL A 73 -11.01 -1.18 -16.85
C VAL A 73 -12.10 -0.14 -17.12
N LEU A 74 -12.85 0.28 -16.09
CA LEU A 74 -13.89 1.29 -16.24
C LEU A 74 -13.31 2.69 -16.51
N GLU A 75 -12.22 3.04 -15.84
CA GLU A 75 -11.48 4.29 -16.07
C GLU A 75 -10.98 4.37 -17.51
N GLN A 76 -10.36 3.30 -18.03
CA GLN A 76 -9.90 3.26 -19.42
C GLN A 76 -11.05 3.35 -20.44
N LYS A 77 -12.22 2.77 -20.13
CA LYS A 77 -13.41 2.95 -20.97
C LYS A 77 -13.92 4.38 -20.96
N LEU A 78 -13.85 5.05 -19.81
CA LEU A 78 -14.24 6.44 -19.65
C LEU A 78 -13.33 7.36 -20.46
N THR A 79 -12.01 7.17 -20.39
CA THR A 79 -11.06 7.97 -21.17
C THR A 79 -11.29 7.82 -22.67
N THR A 80 -11.41 6.57 -23.14
CA THR A 80 -11.67 6.29 -24.57
C THR A 80 -12.96 6.97 -25.05
N LYS A 81 -14.04 6.90 -24.25
CA LYS A 81 -15.30 7.56 -24.60
C LYS A 81 -15.19 9.08 -24.62
N ASN A 82 -14.46 9.66 -23.67
CA ASN A 82 -14.26 11.11 -23.62
C ASN A 82 -13.47 11.60 -24.84
N GLU A 83 -12.45 10.85 -25.29
CA GLU A 83 -11.68 11.15 -26.50
C GLU A 83 -12.59 11.16 -27.74
N VAL A 84 -13.35 10.09 -27.96
CA VAL A 84 -14.28 9.99 -29.11
C VAL A 84 -15.33 11.10 -29.08
N VAL A 85 -15.89 11.41 -27.91
CA VAL A 85 -16.86 12.51 -27.78
C VAL A 85 -16.23 13.85 -28.10
N SER A 86 -14.98 14.08 -27.69
CA SER A 86 -14.25 15.32 -27.97
C SER A 86 -14.01 15.49 -29.47
N GLU A 87 -13.56 14.44 -30.16
CA GLU A 87 -13.39 14.43 -31.61
C GLU A 87 -14.72 14.71 -32.35
N LEU A 88 -15.80 14.05 -31.92
CA LEU A 88 -17.12 14.22 -32.53
C LEU A 88 -17.67 15.63 -32.29
N MET A 89 -17.47 16.19 -31.10
CA MET A 89 -17.84 17.57 -30.77
C MET A 89 -17.07 18.57 -31.64
N GLU A 90 -15.77 18.38 -31.84
CA GLU A 90 -14.97 19.23 -32.73
C GLU A 90 -15.48 19.18 -34.18
N ALA A 91 -15.79 17.99 -34.69
CA ALA A 91 -16.37 17.81 -36.02
C ALA A 91 -17.73 18.52 -36.14
N HIS A 92 -18.60 18.39 -35.14
CA HIS A 92 -19.89 19.08 -35.10
C HIS A 92 -19.73 20.61 -35.07
N LEU A 93 -18.80 21.14 -34.27
CA LEU A 93 -18.52 22.58 -34.21
C LEU A 93 -18.01 23.12 -35.56
N LYS A 94 -17.12 22.38 -36.24
CA LYS A 94 -16.63 22.74 -37.59
C LYS A 94 -17.77 22.76 -38.59
N LEU A 95 -18.62 21.73 -38.59
CA LEU A 95 -19.77 21.65 -39.47
C LEU A 95 -20.74 22.82 -39.23
N LYS A 96 -21.06 23.10 -37.97
CA LYS A 96 -21.99 24.18 -37.61
C LYS A 96 -21.46 25.57 -38.00
N LYS A 97 -20.14 25.79 -37.89
CA LYS A 97 -19.47 27.00 -38.42
C LYS A 97 -19.57 27.08 -39.95
N SER A 98 -19.40 25.96 -40.66
CA SER A 98 -19.50 25.96 -42.13
C SER A 98 -20.92 26.22 -42.64
N LEU A 99 -21.94 25.87 -41.85
CA LEU A 99 -23.35 26.11 -42.14
C LEU A 99 -23.84 27.51 -41.73
N GLY A 100 -22.99 28.33 -41.08
CA GLY A 100 -23.35 29.68 -40.63
C GLY A 100 -24.33 29.72 -39.46
N GLU A 101 -24.50 28.62 -38.73
CA GLU A 101 -25.39 28.52 -37.57
C GLU A 101 -24.70 28.92 -36.23
N ILE A 102 -23.42 29.36 -36.30
CA ILE A 102 -22.63 29.98 -35.22
C ILE A 102 -21.94 31.22 -35.79
#